data_AF-A0A1G7R3Z9-F1
#
_entry.id   AF-A0A1G7R3Z9-F1
#
_cell.length_a   1.000
_cell.length_b   1.000
_cell.length_c   1.000
_cell.angle_alpha   90.00
_cell.angle_beta   90.00
_cell.angle_gamma   90.00
#
_symmetry.space_group_name_H-M   'P 1'
#
loop_
_entity.id
_entity.type
_entity.pdbx_description
1 polymer ?
#
loop_
_entity_poly.entity_id
_entity_poly.type
_entity_poly.pdbx_seq_one_letter_code
_entity_poly.pdbx_strand_id
1 'polypeptide(L)'
;MPRPTAARAVAAGAAALLAASALGSSTASAAPATVTGATFTWGISGYAQVGVFGPWTYKDLTGNASVLLGTTSGGSQTEYSVSPVPATSMPPSSPQKTPNAVKFTGGTGTVDPATGAGTLSFTGSYTVNGYPAQFKAPDEVYRDPVVTVAADGSGSLSAEFSLGAGTDQAGNPTPAQDFGRLTLFRFEPGAVSGLTSSGFRVTPAYQGVEVDVAGGTAQTRECAGGTGWWGSWAPEFVNTVPASIRPHFYSTGCGGNQDYKAPLPIDLGYTVGTTPGEPGGSSDAEQNIRVTVPETVEPGEFVWTIDGGNGLVSLGTATQAGDHYLATGSINPVRVTDTRAGAPAWSVSAQVSDFSAEGRSFDGKYLGWTPNASENTGGAVAGAAVASGFDGGQGLKQSATLGSAPLDHASGSVLLGAGLELKVPVSVGTGTYDATLTLTALS
;
A
#
# COMPACT_ATOMS: atom_id res chain seq x y z
N MET A 1 -45.00 -7.56 -75.50
CA MET A 1 -45.86 -6.86 -74.52
C MET A 1 -45.52 -7.40 -73.13
N PRO A 2 -45.50 -6.65 -72.02
CA PRO A 2 -45.32 -5.21 -71.72
C PRO A 2 -43.98 -4.95 -70.97
N ARG A 3 -43.28 -3.82 -71.22
CA ARG A 3 -43.15 -2.57 -70.42
C ARG A 3 -42.15 -2.56 -69.23
N PRO A 4 -41.55 -1.38 -68.94
CA PRO A 4 -40.17 -1.25 -68.47
C PRO A 4 -40.04 -0.61 -67.08
N THR A 5 -38.84 -0.69 -66.50
CA THR A 5 -38.43 0.03 -65.28
C THR A 5 -37.41 1.13 -65.58
N ALA A 6 -37.67 2.29 -64.98
CA ALA A 6 -36.86 3.50 -64.90
C ALA A 6 -35.58 3.27 -64.05
N ALA A 7 -34.60 4.17 -63.87
CA ALA A 7 -34.57 5.62 -63.94
C ALA A 7 -33.12 6.16 -63.84
N ARG A 8 -32.95 7.44 -64.26
CA ARG A 8 -32.15 8.54 -63.67
C ARG A 8 -30.63 8.37 -63.51
N ALA A 9 -29.80 9.11 -64.26
CA ALA A 9 -29.50 10.56 -64.22
C ALA A 9 -28.60 10.96 -63.02
N VAL A 10 -27.34 11.23 -63.35
CA VAL A 10 -26.23 11.67 -62.49
C VAL A 10 -26.28 13.19 -62.35
N ALA A 11 -26.15 13.70 -61.12
CA ALA A 11 -25.87 15.10 -60.85
C ALA A 11 -24.71 15.23 -59.86
N ALA A 12 -23.70 15.99 -60.26
CA ALA A 12 -22.52 16.33 -59.48
C ALA A 12 -22.85 17.41 -58.43
N GLY A 13 -22.31 17.26 -57.23
CA GLY A 13 -22.35 18.25 -56.16
C GLY A 13 -20.99 18.34 -55.47
N ALA A 14 -20.40 19.53 -55.49
CA ALA A 14 -19.12 19.84 -54.88
C ALA A 14 -19.22 19.79 -53.34
N ALA A 15 -18.30 19.05 -52.70
CA ALA A 15 -18.16 19.02 -51.25
C ALA A 15 -17.00 19.94 -50.81
N ALA A 16 -17.31 20.93 -49.99
CA ALA A 16 -16.34 21.80 -49.34
C ALA A 16 -15.59 21.00 -48.24
N LEU A 17 -14.25 21.04 -48.29
CA LEU A 17 -13.36 20.50 -47.26
C LEU A 17 -13.37 21.43 -46.04
N LEU A 18 -14.03 21.02 -44.96
CA LEU A 18 -13.81 21.54 -43.62
C LEU A 18 -12.77 20.64 -42.93
N ALA A 19 -11.54 21.13 -42.84
CA ALA A 19 -10.50 20.50 -42.04
C ALA A 19 -10.81 20.70 -40.55
N ALA A 20 -11.39 19.69 -39.91
CA ALA A 20 -11.49 19.62 -38.46
C ALA A 20 -10.10 19.21 -37.92
N SER A 21 -9.36 20.20 -37.41
CA SER A 21 -8.17 19.96 -36.60
C SER A 21 -8.61 19.30 -35.28
N ALA A 22 -8.55 17.96 -35.23
CA ALA A 22 -8.65 17.21 -34.00
C ALA A 22 -7.40 17.50 -33.15
N LEU A 23 -7.48 18.55 -32.32
CA LEU A 23 -6.57 18.75 -31.20
C LEU A 23 -6.88 17.63 -30.20
N GLY A 24 -6.14 16.53 -30.29
CA GLY A 24 -6.15 15.50 -29.27
C GLY A 24 -5.73 16.14 -27.95
N SER A 25 -6.66 16.21 -27.00
CA SER A 25 -6.37 16.59 -25.63
C SER A 25 -5.48 15.52 -25.01
N SER A 26 -4.17 15.71 -25.04
CA SER A 26 -3.27 14.97 -24.17
C SER A 26 -3.60 15.37 -22.74
N THR A 27 -4.14 14.44 -21.96
CA THR A 27 -4.21 14.59 -20.51
C THR A 27 -2.80 14.83 -20.01
N ALA A 28 -2.57 15.98 -19.37
CA ALA A 28 -1.31 16.26 -18.71
C ALA A 28 -1.14 15.25 -17.56
N SER A 29 -0.37 14.19 -17.81
CA SER A 29 0.09 13.29 -16.75
C SER A 29 1.08 14.07 -15.88
N ALA A 30 0.81 14.13 -14.58
CA ALA A 30 1.73 14.70 -13.63
C ALA A 30 3.08 13.95 -13.72
N ALA A 31 4.20 14.67 -13.66
CA ALA A 31 5.51 14.05 -13.73
C ALA A 31 5.69 13.04 -12.58
N PRO A 32 6.32 11.87 -12.82
CA PRO A 32 6.61 10.90 -11.77
C PRO A 32 7.33 11.58 -10.61
N ALA A 33 6.82 11.38 -9.41
CA ALA A 33 7.37 12.04 -8.24
C ALA A 33 8.50 11.20 -7.64
N THR A 34 9.55 11.87 -7.17
CA THR A 34 10.70 11.18 -6.56
C THR A 34 10.32 10.64 -5.19
N VAL A 35 10.70 9.39 -4.96
CA VAL A 35 10.44 8.65 -3.72
C VAL A 35 11.76 8.33 -3.03
N THR A 36 11.80 8.60 -1.72
CA THR A 36 12.85 8.14 -0.80
C THR A 36 12.19 7.44 0.38
N GLY A 37 12.77 6.34 0.85
CA GLY A 37 12.22 5.61 1.99
C GLY A 37 11.07 4.66 1.65
N ALA A 38 10.97 4.22 0.39
CA ALA A 38 9.96 3.23 0.00
C ALA A 38 10.13 1.92 0.78
N THR A 39 9.04 1.19 0.91
CA THR A 39 8.99 -0.17 1.46
C THR A 39 8.48 -1.15 0.43
N PHE A 40 9.02 -2.37 0.46
CA PHE A 40 8.57 -3.50 -0.34
C PHE A 40 8.41 -4.71 0.57
N THR A 41 7.22 -5.30 0.61
CA THR A 41 6.92 -6.47 1.43
C THR A 41 6.38 -7.61 0.58
N TRP A 42 6.96 -8.81 0.72
CA TRP A 42 6.60 -9.96 -0.09
C TRP A 42 6.77 -11.30 0.62
N GLY A 43 5.78 -12.19 0.43
CA GLY A 43 5.74 -13.55 1.01
C GLY A 43 6.11 -14.69 0.06
N ILE A 44 6.76 -14.41 -1.07
CA ILE A 44 7.15 -15.39 -2.09
C ILE A 44 5.95 -16.06 -2.78
N SER A 45 5.43 -17.14 -2.21
CA SER A 45 4.29 -17.92 -2.73
C SER A 45 3.61 -18.61 -1.56
N GLY A 46 2.36 -19.04 -1.75
CA GLY A 46 1.70 -19.89 -0.75
C GLY A 46 2.43 -21.20 -0.50
N TYR A 47 3.13 -21.73 -1.51
CA TYR A 47 3.93 -22.94 -1.43
C TYR A 47 5.10 -22.72 -0.47
N ALA A 48 5.73 -21.54 -0.47
CA ALA A 48 6.74 -21.20 0.53
C ALA A 48 6.17 -21.13 1.96
N GLN A 49 4.85 -20.95 2.13
CA GLN A 49 4.19 -20.87 3.44
C GLN A 49 3.81 -22.23 4.02
N VAL A 50 3.84 -23.30 3.23
CA VAL A 50 3.47 -24.67 3.68
C VAL A 50 4.52 -25.72 3.36
N GLY A 51 5.21 -25.60 2.23
CA GLY A 51 6.23 -26.52 1.72
C GLY A 51 5.81 -27.99 1.71
N VAL A 52 6.76 -28.87 1.41
CA VAL A 52 6.61 -30.32 1.64
C VAL A 52 7.05 -30.69 3.06
N PHE A 53 8.04 -29.96 3.59
CA PHE A 53 8.62 -30.18 4.92
C PHE A 53 8.18 -29.14 5.96
N GLY A 54 7.13 -28.38 5.65
CA GLY A 54 6.71 -27.21 6.42
C GLY A 54 7.06 -25.89 5.73
N PRO A 55 6.67 -24.76 6.32
CA PRO A 55 6.97 -23.44 5.79
C PRO A 55 8.47 -23.25 5.58
N TRP A 56 8.83 -22.58 4.50
CA TRP A 56 10.23 -22.29 4.19
C TRP A 56 10.83 -21.37 5.25
N THR A 57 12.12 -21.57 5.52
CA THR A 57 12.86 -20.75 6.46
C THR A 57 13.35 -19.48 5.75
N TYR A 58 13.20 -18.32 6.38
CA TYR A 58 13.72 -17.03 5.94
C TYR A 58 14.88 -16.64 6.86
N LYS A 59 16.06 -16.38 6.31
CA LYS A 59 17.30 -16.17 7.09
C LYS A 59 18.31 -15.31 6.34
N ASP A 60 19.47 -15.09 6.96
CA ASP A 60 20.65 -14.43 6.38
C ASP A 60 20.33 -13.07 5.73
N LEU A 61 19.57 -12.26 6.47
CA LEU A 61 19.11 -10.95 6.02
C LEU A 61 20.27 -9.94 6.03
N THR A 62 20.40 -9.16 4.97
CA THR A 62 21.41 -8.09 4.86
C THR A 62 20.80 -6.80 4.32
N GLY A 63 21.51 -5.68 4.52
CA GLY A 63 21.04 -4.36 4.07
C GLY A 63 19.77 -3.95 4.82
N ASN A 64 18.77 -3.45 4.07
CA ASN A 64 17.53 -2.94 4.63
C ASN A 64 16.41 -4.00 4.67
N ALA A 65 16.76 -5.29 4.60
CA ALA A 65 15.82 -6.39 4.65
C ALA A 65 15.55 -6.83 6.10
N SER A 66 14.27 -7.10 6.40
CA SER A 66 13.81 -7.64 7.68
C SER A 66 12.77 -8.75 7.44
N VAL A 67 12.65 -9.69 8.38
CA VAL A 67 11.64 -10.75 8.28
C VAL A 67 10.42 -10.38 9.12
N LEU A 68 9.25 -10.52 8.51
CA LEU A 68 7.96 -10.50 9.18
C LEU A 68 7.54 -11.96 9.38
N LEU A 69 7.69 -12.47 10.59
CA LEU A 69 7.37 -13.87 10.89
C LEU A 69 5.85 -14.04 11.10
N GLY A 70 5.23 -14.80 10.20
CA GLY A 70 3.80 -15.09 10.19
C GLY A 70 3.39 -16.19 11.17
N THR A 71 2.10 -16.26 11.46
CA THR A 71 1.53 -17.36 12.28
C THR A 71 1.66 -18.72 11.58
N THR A 72 1.96 -18.77 10.27
CA THR A 72 2.34 -20.02 9.60
C THR A 72 3.60 -20.67 10.18
N SER A 73 4.54 -19.87 10.68
CA SER A 73 5.76 -20.32 11.34
C SER A 73 5.79 -19.99 12.84
N GLY A 74 4.62 -19.79 13.45
CA GLY A 74 4.50 -19.48 14.89
C GLY A 74 4.88 -18.05 15.28
N GLY A 75 5.07 -17.16 14.31
CA GLY A 75 5.19 -15.72 14.56
C GLY A 75 3.83 -15.06 14.79
N SER A 76 3.82 -13.73 14.83
CA SER A 76 2.64 -12.92 15.19
C SER A 76 2.46 -11.68 14.32
N GLN A 77 3.20 -11.54 13.22
CA GLN A 77 3.09 -10.37 12.35
C GLN A 77 1.67 -10.28 11.75
N THR A 78 1.18 -9.05 11.66
CA THR A 78 -0.12 -8.70 11.03
C THR A 78 0.03 -7.67 9.90
N GLU A 79 1.25 -7.21 9.63
CA GLU A 79 1.53 -6.17 8.64
C GLU A 79 1.23 -6.66 7.21
N TYR A 80 1.62 -7.89 6.89
CA TYR A 80 1.41 -8.49 5.59
C TYR A 80 0.40 -9.62 5.67
N SER A 81 -0.80 -9.37 5.17
CA SER A 81 -1.89 -10.34 5.10
C SER A 81 -2.41 -10.49 3.67
N VAL A 82 -2.83 -11.70 3.33
CA VAL A 82 -3.33 -12.07 2.00
C VAL A 82 -4.50 -13.04 2.15
N SER A 83 -5.49 -12.89 1.28
CA SER A 83 -6.64 -13.79 1.22
C SER A 83 -6.21 -15.20 0.79
N PRO A 84 -6.84 -16.27 1.28
CA PRO A 84 -6.51 -17.63 0.89
C PRO A 84 -6.86 -17.92 -0.58
N VAL A 85 -6.50 -19.10 -1.07
CA VAL A 85 -7.00 -19.65 -2.34
C VAL A 85 -8.54 -19.61 -2.36
N PRO A 86 -9.20 -19.21 -3.46
CA PRO A 86 -8.66 -18.87 -4.78
C PRO A 86 -8.45 -17.35 -5.01
N ALA A 87 -8.29 -16.53 -3.97
CA ALA A 87 -7.95 -15.12 -4.19
C ALA A 87 -6.43 -14.93 -4.38
N THR A 88 -5.62 -15.70 -3.66
CA THR A 88 -4.16 -15.79 -3.86
C THR A 88 -3.72 -17.26 -3.77
N SER A 89 -2.42 -17.52 -3.83
CA SER A 89 -1.87 -18.85 -3.54
C SER A 89 -1.88 -19.25 -2.06
N MET A 90 -2.23 -18.35 -1.13
CA MET A 90 -2.10 -18.64 0.31
C MET A 90 -2.99 -19.83 0.72
N PRO A 91 -2.45 -20.85 1.42
CA PRO A 91 -3.25 -21.98 1.88
C PRO A 91 -4.38 -21.54 2.83
N PRO A 92 -5.59 -22.11 2.69
CA PRO A 92 -6.70 -21.81 3.58
C PRO A 92 -6.44 -22.39 4.98
N SER A 93 -6.80 -21.63 6.01
CA SER A 93 -6.81 -22.11 7.39
C SER A 93 -7.89 -21.44 8.24
N SER A 94 -8.21 -22.01 9.39
CA SER A 94 -9.16 -21.44 10.35
C SER A 94 -8.57 -21.43 11.77
N PRO A 95 -8.27 -20.26 12.37
CA PRO A 95 -8.30 -18.93 11.74
C PRO A 95 -7.30 -18.82 10.57
N GLN A 96 -7.51 -17.84 9.68
CA GLN A 96 -6.59 -17.63 8.56
C GLN A 96 -5.21 -17.23 9.10
N LYS A 97 -4.19 -17.99 8.71
CA LYS A 97 -2.80 -17.75 9.12
C LYS A 97 -2.21 -16.59 8.32
N THR A 98 -1.34 -15.83 8.98
CA THR A 98 -0.54 -14.79 8.34
C THR A 98 0.74 -15.43 7.76
N PRO A 99 1.14 -15.03 6.54
CA PRO A 99 2.34 -15.54 5.88
C PRO A 99 3.63 -15.03 6.55
N ASN A 100 4.73 -15.75 6.37
CA ASN A 100 6.06 -15.18 6.48
C ASN A 100 6.30 -14.27 5.29
N ALA A 101 6.93 -13.11 5.53
CA ALA A 101 7.32 -12.19 4.49
C ALA A 101 8.67 -11.54 4.78
N VAL A 102 9.27 -10.99 3.74
CA VAL A 102 10.42 -10.09 3.86
C VAL A 102 9.97 -8.68 3.56
N LYS A 103 10.39 -7.74 4.40
CA LYS A 103 10.20 -6.31 4.21
C LYS A 103 11.54 -5.66 3.95
N PHE A 104 11.65 -5.01 2.80
CA PHE A 104 12.73 -4.07 2.47
C PHE A 104 12.26 -2.66 2.80
N THR A 105 13.16 -1.85 3.35
CA THR A 105 12.95 -0.42 3.60
C THR A 105 14.02 0.43 2.92
N GLY A 106 13.85 1.75 2.93
CA GLY A 106 14.85 2.64 2.34
C GLY A 106 14.91 2.58 0.82
N GLY A 107 13.87 2.07 0.16
CA GLY A 107 13.80 2.04 -1.31
C GLY A 107 13.76 3.44 -1.91
N THR A 108 14.22 3.54 -3.14
CA THR A 108 14.30 4.81 -3.88
C THR A 108 13.77 4.64 -5.29
N GLY A 109 13.34 5.74 -5.91
CA GLY A 109 12.94 5.75 -7.31
C GLY A 109 11.88 6.79 -7.59
N THR A 110 10.95 6.45 -8.47
CA THR A 110 9.85 7.35 -8.87
C THR A 110 8.52 6.63 -8.86
N VAL A 111 7.46 7.33 -8.47
CA VAL A 111 6.07 6.86 -8.58
C VAL A 111 5.19 8.01 -9.02
N ASP A 112 4.28 7.76 -9.96
CA ASP A 112 3.09 8.55 -10.21
C ASP A 112 2.01 8.13 -9.20
N PRO A 113 1.66 8.96 -8.21
CA PRO A 113 0.71 8.57 -7.17
C PRO A 113 -0.71 8.34 -7.67
N ALA A 114 -1.05 8.84 -8.86
CA ALA A 114 -2.39 8.66 -9.45
C ALA A 114 -2.55 7.29 -10.12
N THR A 115 -1.46 6.70 -10.61
CA THR A 115 -1.50 5.44 -11.38
C THR A 115 -0.69 4.31 -10.75
N GLY A 116 0.21 4.63 -9.80
CA GLY A 116 1.22 3.71 -9.28
C GLY A 116 2.40 3.49 -10.23
N ALA A 117 2.40 4.13 -11.41
CA ALA A 117 3.43 3.93 -12.42
C ALA A 117 4.80 4.44 -11.96
N GLY A 118 5.86 3.70 -12.25
CA GLY A 118 7.21 4.10 -11.94
C GLY A 118 8.11 2.91 -11.65
N THR A 119 9.24 3.20 -11.02
CA THR A 119 10.26 2.20 -10.68
C THR A 119 10.75 2.46 -9.27
N LEU A 120 10.73 1.41 -8.44
CA LEU A 120 11.26 1.43 -7.09
C LEU A 120 12.34 0.36 -6.96
N SER A 121 13.50 0.78 -6.46
CA SER A 121 14.68 -0.06 -6.24
C SER A 121 15.01 -0.14 -4.76
N PHE A 122 15.35 -1.34 -4.31
CA PHE A 122 15.67 -1.62 -2.91
C PHE A 122 17.05 -2.27 -2.80
N THR A 123 17.70 -2.12 -1.65
CA THR A 123 19.03 -2.69 -1.38
C THR A 123 18.97 -3.64 -0.21
N GLY A 124 19.57 -4.82 -0.38
CA GLY A 124 19.68 -5.85 0.65
C GLY A 124 19.44 -7.25 0.11
N SER A 125 19.45 -8.23 1.00
CA SER A 125 19.23 -9.63 0.65
C SER A 125 18.45 -10.38 1.69
N TYR A 126 17.89 -11.52 1.26
CA TYR A 126 17.46 -12.57 2.16
C TYR A 126 17.67 -13.93 1.50
N THR A 127 17.77 -14.94 2.35
CA THR A 127 17.89 -16.34 1.95
C THR A 127 16.63 -17.09 2.34
N VAL A 128 16.17 -17.99 1.47
CA VAL A 128 15.15 -18.99 1.81
C VAL A 128 15.62 -20.41 1.57
N ASN A 129 15.12 -21.33 2.39
CA ASN A 129 15.30 -22.76 2.18
C ASN A 129 14.02 -23.53 2.52
N GLY A 130 13.55 -24.32 1.56
CA GLY A 130 12.37 -25.18 1.72
C GLY A 130 12.66 -26.57 2.27
N TYR A 131 13.93 -26.89 2.53
CA TYR A 131 14.39 -28.20 2.97
C TYR A 131 15.05 -28.13 4.36
N PRO A 132 14.81 -29.14 5.22
CA PRO A 132 15.57 -29.30 6.44
C PRO A 132 17.09 -29.34 6.20
N ALA A 133 17.87 -28.74 7.09
CA ALA A 133 19.33 -28.61 6.96
C ALA A 133 20.07 -29.94 6.72
N GLN A 134 19.52 -31.06 7.21
CA GLN A 134 20.06 -32.41 6.99
C GLN A 134 20.16 -32.81 5.49
N PHE A 135 19.32 -32.23 4.63
CA PHE A 135 19.35 -32.49 3.19
C PHE A 135 20.41 -31.69 2.46
N LYS A 136 21.01 -30.69 3.10
CA LYS A 136 22.03 -29.80 2.51
C LYS A 136 21.62 -29.26 1.13
N ALA A 137 20.32 -29.01 0.95
CA ALA A 137 19.79 -28.43 -0.27
C ALA A 137 20.32 -26.99 -0.41
N PRO A 138 20.61 -26.53 -1.63
CA PRO A 138 21.12 -25.19 -1.84
C PRO A 138 20.11 -24.14 -1.36
N ASP A 139 20.63 -23.11 -0.71
CA ASP A 139 19.89 -21.92 -0.29
C ASP A 139 19.52 -21.07 -1.51
N GLU A 140 18.25 -20.64 -1.62
CA GLU A 140 17.82 -19.65 -2.62
C GLU A 140 18.06 -18.24 -2.05
N VAL A 141 18.80 -17.39 -2.75
CA VAL A 141 19.13 -16.04 -2.28
C VAL A 141 18.62 -15.00 -3.26
N TYR A 142 17.81 -14.07 -2.74
CA TYR A 142 17.20 -12.97 -3.48
C TYR A 142 17.85 -11.66 -3.03
N ARG A 143 18.27 -10.82 -3.96
CA ARG A 143 18.93 -9.53 -3.64
C ARG A 143 18.43 -8.39 -4.50
N ASP A 144 18.47 -7.21 -3.92
CA ASP A 144 18.27 -5.91 -4.58
C ASP A 144 17.04 -5.88 -5.50
N PRO A 145 15.83 -6.08 -4.95
CA PRO A 145 14.62 -6.14 -5.74
C PRO A 145 14.34 -4.79 -6.41
N VAL A 146 13.82 -4.85 -7.63
CA VAL A 146 13.37 -3.71 -8.41
C VAL A 146 11.97 -3.99 -8.93
N VAL A 147 11.03 -3.12 -8.57
CA VAL A 147 9.65 -3.18 -9.05
C VAL A 147 9.44 -2.08 -10.07
N THR A 148 8.91 -2.45 -11.24
CA THR A 148 8.51 -1.49 -12.28
C THR A 148 7.03 -1.68 -12.57
N VAL A 149 6.29 -0.58 -12.62
CA VAL A 149 4.84 -0.53 -12.88
C VAL A 149 4.59 0.52 -13.97
N ALA A 150 3.79 0.16 -14.97
CA ALA A 150 3.32 1.05 -16.02
C ALA A 150 1.99 1.69 -15.62
N ALA A 151 1.57 2.72 -16.35
CA ALA A 151 0.34 3.47 -16.06
C ALA A 151 -0.95 2.63 -16.12
N ASP A 152 -0.94 1.52 -16.86
CA ASP A 152 -2.06 0.58 -16.90
C ASP A 152 -1.99 -0.48 -15.80
N GLY A 153 -0.99 -0.43 -14.92
CA GLY A 153 -0.75 -1.39 -13.84
C GLY A 153 0.09 -2.62 -14.24
N SER A 154 0.44 -2.77 -15.52
CA SER A 154 1.34 -3.85 -15.96
C SER A 154 2.78 -3.59 -15.52
N GLY A 155 3.64 -4.61 -15.53
CA GLY A 155 5.04 -4.42 -15.13
C GLY A 155 5.76 -5.69 -14.69
N SER A 156 6.71 -5.54 -13.76
CA SER A 156 7.49 -6.68 -13.27
C SER A 156 8.17 -6.46 -11.92
N LEU A 157 8.43 -7.55 -11.21
CA LEU A 157 9.46 -7.64 -10.17
C LEU A 157 10.71 -8.33 -10.75
N SER A 158 11.87 -7.72 -10.55
CA SER A 158 13.18 -8.36 -10.79
C SER A 158 14.05 -8.34 -9.54
N ALA A 159 14.97 -9.29 -9.43
CA ALA A 159 15.96 -9.34 -8.36
C ALA A 159 17.23 -10.06 -8.87
N GLU A 160 18.38 -9.80 -8.24
CA GLU A 160 19.52 -10.71 -8.41
C GLU A 160 19.19 -12.03 -7.71
N PHE A 161 19.45 -13.15 -8.38
CA PHE A 161 19.14 -14.48 -7.86
C PHE A 161 20.37 -15.39 -7.92
N SER A 162 20.63 -16.11 -6.83
CA SER A 162 21.66 -17.16 -6.78
C SER A 162 21.22 -18.34 -5.94
N LEU A 163 21.90 -19.46 -6.16
CA LEU A 163 21.87 -20.61 -5.29
C LEU A 163 23.18 -20.74 -4.52
N GLY A 164 23.07 -21.01 -3.22
CA GLY A 164 24.20 -21.42 -2.39
C GLY A 164 24.74 -22.79 -2.81
N ALA A 165 25.90 -23.17 -2.27
CA ALA A 165 26.41 -24.52 -2.44
C ALA A 165 25.52 -25.53 -1.69
N GLY A 166 25.45 -26.76 -2.20
CA GLY A 166 24.61 -27.80 -1.60
C GLY A 166 25.12 -29.21 -1.87
N THR A 167 24.23 -30.20 -1.75
CA THR A 167 24.50 -31.60 -2.06
C THR A 167 23.32 -32.20 -2.82
N ASP A 168 23.59 -32.95 -3.88
CA ASP A 168 22.53 -33.64 -4.64
C ASP A 168 22.02 -34.89 -3.90
N GLN A 169 20.99 -35.54 -4.45
CA GLN A 169 20.41 -36.75 -3.86
C GLN A 169 21.36 -37.96 -3.85
N ALA A 170 22.42 -37.95 -4.67
CA ALA A 170 23.45 -38.97 -4.70
C ALA A 170 24.62 -38.66 -3.74
N GLY A 171 24.56 -37.55 -3.01
CA GLY A 171 25.60 -37.14 -2.05
C GLY A 171 26.74 -36.33 -2.67
N ASN A 172 26.65 -35.96 -3.95
CA ASN A 172 27.70 -35.17 -4.60
C ASN A 172 27.53 -33.67 -4.28
N PRO A 173 28.63 -32.93 -4.06
CA PRO A 173 28.56 -31.49 -3.84
C PRO A 173 28.05 -30.77 -5.10
N THR A 174 27.20 -29.78 -4.89
CA THR A 174 26.77 -28.85 -5.93
C THR A 174 27.36 -27.47 -5.64
N PRO A 175 28.07 -26.84 -6.60
CA PRO A 175 28.65 -25.52 -6.39
C PRO A 175 27.57 -24.44 -6.33
N ALA A 176 27.88 -23.34 -5.65
CA ALA A 176 27.06 -22.13 -5.70
C ALA A 176 26.97 -21.61 -7.15
N GLN A 177 25.83 -21.05 -7.50
CA GLN A 177 25.53 -20.55 -8.85
C GLN A 177 24.92 -19.17 -8.75
N ASP A 178 25.45 -18.22 -9.50
CA ASP A 178 24.89 -16.87 -9.64
C ASP A 178 24.25 -16.72 -11.01
N PHE A 179 22.99 -16.30 -11.02
CA PHE A 179 22.20 -16.14 -12.25
C PHE A 179 22.03 -14.66 -12.62
N GLY A 180 22.53 -13.74 -11.79
CA GLY A 180 22.34 -12.31 -11.97
C GLY A 180 20.87 -11.88 -11.84
N ARG A 181 20.56 -10.73 -12.44
CA ARG A 181 19.22 -10.14 -12.40
C ARG A 181 18.27 -10.88 -13.31
N LEU A 182 17.19 -11.40 -12.73
CA LEU A 182 16.12 -12.06 -13.44
C LEU A 182 14.78 -11.38 -13.15
N THR A 183 13.92 -11.27 -14.16
CA THR A 183 12.50 -10.98 -13.93
C THR A 183 11.85 -12.20 -13.30
N LEU A 184 11.39 -12.09 -12.05
CA LEU A 184 10.78 -13.20 -11.31
C LEU A 184 9.35 -13.46 -11.79
N PHE A 185 8.56 -12.40 -11.95
CA PHE A 185 7.21 -12.42 -12.49
C PHE A 185 6.81 -11.05 -13.04
N ARG A 186 5.74 -11.06 -13.84
CA ARG A 186 5.15 -9.88 -14.44
C ARG A 186 3.81 -9.54 -13.79
N PHE A 187 3.33 -8.34 -14.07
CA PHE A 187 2.00 -7.86 -13.74
C PHE A 187 1.25 -7.60 -15.04
N GLU A 188 -0.02 -7.97 -15.08
CA GLU A 188 -0.91 -7.63 -16.19
C GLU A 188 -1.53 -6.24 -15.97
N PRO A 189 -2.09 -5.61 -17.02
CA PRO A 189 -2.90 -4.41 -16.84
C PRO A 189 -3.99 -4.62 -15.78
N GLY A 190 -4.16 -3.64 -14.88
CA GLY A 190 -5.12 -3.70 -13.78
C GLY A 190 -4.65 -4.50 -12.55
N ALA A 191 -3.39 -4.91 -12.49
CA ALA A 191 -2.85 -5.67 -11.34
C ALA A 191 -2.67 -4.84 -10.05
N VAL A 192 -2.73 -3.51 -10.14
CA VAL A 192 -2.61 -2.59 -9.01
C VAL A 192 -3.95 -2.49 -8.28
N SER A 193 -3.91 -2.62 -6.95
CA SER A 193 -5.06 -2.54 -6.06
C SER A 193 -4.72 -1.74 -4.81
N GLY A 194 -5.73 -1.15 -4.17
CA GLY A 194 -5.53 -0.35 -2.95
C GLY A 194 -4.57 0.82 -3.16
N LEU A 195 -4.59 1.46 -4.33
CA LEU A 195 -3.73 2.60 -4.63
C LEU A 195 -4.09 3.79 -3.75
N THR A 196 -3.08 4.31 -3.06
CA THR A 196 -3.13 5.49 -2.20
C THR A 196 -1.93 6.38 -2.48
N SER A 197 -1.91 7.56 -1.86
CA SER A 197 -0.76 8.47 -1.91
C SER A 197 0.51 7.90 -1.26
N SER A 198 0.38 6.83 -0.46
CA SER A 198 1.48 6.25 0.32
C SER A 198 1.80 4.81 -0.04
N GLY A 199 1.15 4.23 -1.05
CA GLY A 199 1.39 2.83 -1.39
C GLY A 199 0.26 2.18 -2.18
N PHE A 200 0.52 0.94 -2.58
CA PHE A 200 -0.42 0.06 -3.27
C PHE A 200 0.03 -1.40 -3.18
N ARG A 201 -0.89 -2.30 -3.50
CA ARG A 201 -0.61 -3.73 -3.67
C ARG A 201 -0.63 -4.09 -5.16
N VAL A 202 0.30 -4.95 -5.59
CA VAL A 202 0.32 -5.50 -6.95
C VAL A 202 0.11 -7.01 -6.94
N THR A 203 -0.76 -7.49 -7.80
CA THR A 203 -1.03 -8.92 -7.98
C THR A 203 -0.22 -9.50 -9.15
N PRO A 204 0.67 -10.48 -8.92
CA PRO A 204 1.44 -11.13 -9.97
C PRO A 204 0.59 -11.91 -10.98
N ALA A 205 1.01 -11.90 -12.24
CA ALA A 205 0.56 -12.84 -13.25
C ALA A 205 1.12 -14.24 -12.94
N TYR A 206 0.28 -15.27 -13.12
CA TYR A 206 0.70 -16.67 -13.01
C TYR A 206 -0.21 -17.57 -13.83
N GLN A 207 -1.53 -17.44 -13.63
CA GLN A 207 -2.50 -18.28 -14.31
C GLN A 207 -2.42 -18.10 -15.82
N GLY A 208 -2.39 -19.21 -16.55
CA GLY A 208 -2.26 -19.19 -18.01
C GLY A 208 -0.87 -18.87 -18.53
N VAL A 209 0.10 -18.56 -17.66
CA VAL A 209 1.49 -18.30 -18.08
C VAL A 209 2.14 -19.62 -18.48
N GLU A 210 2.44 -19.75 -19.76
CA GLU A 210 3.07 -20.93 -20.34
C GLU A 210 4.60 -20.89 -20.21
N VAL A 211 5.18 -22.03 -19.86
CA VAL A 211 6.61 -22.26 -19.95
C VAL A 211 6.89 -23.63 -20.55
N ASP A 212 7.83 -23.67 -21.49
CA ASP A 212 8.39 -24.90 -22.04
C ASP A 212 9.79 -25.11 -21.46
N VAL A 213 9.96 -26.18 -20.69
CA VAL A 213 11.24 -26.51 -20.05
C VAL A 213 11.96 -27.60 -20.84
N ALA A 214 13.21 -27.34 -21.26
CA ALA A 214 14.00 -28.28 -22.06
C ALA A 214 14.47 -29.53 -21.28
N GLY A 215 14.25 -29.58 -19.96
CA GLY A 215 14.56 -30.73 -19.12
C GLY A 215 13.79 -30.72 -17.79
N GLY A 216 13.66 -31.87 -17.15
CA GLY A 216 12.84 -32.04 -15.94
C GLY A 216 11.36 -32.26 -16.25
N THR A 217 10.50 -31.97 -15.28
CA THR A 217 9.05 -32.21 -15.38
C THR A 217 8.39 -31.19 -16.31
N ALA A 218 7.60 -31.62 -17.29
CA ALA A 218 6.85 -30.68 -18.14
C ALA A 218 5.79 -29.90 -17.32
N GLN A 219 5.48 -28.67 -17.74
CA GLN A 219 4.38 -27.92 -17.14
C GLN A 219 3.05 -28.64 -17.41
N THR A 220 2.27 -28.83 -16.36
CA THR A 220 0.90 -29.35 -16.50
C THR A 220 -0.04 -28.18 -16.74
N ARG A 221 -0.65 -28.13 -17.94
CA ARG A 221 -1.59 -27.08 -18.38
C ARG A 221 -3.06 -27.50 -18.39
N GLU A 222 -3.32 -28.79 -18.22
CA GLU A 222 -4.67 -29.36 -18.29
C GLU A 222 -5.00 -30.03 -16.96
N CYS A 223 -5.64 -29.30 -16.06
CA CYS A 223 -6.10 -29.83 -14.78
C CYS A 223 -7.61 -29.92 -14.72
N ALA A 224 -8.12 -31.15 -14.78
CA ALA A 224 -9.54 -31.47 -14.69
C ALA A 224 -10.07 -31.59 -13.24
N GLY A 225 -9.22 -31.35 -12.22
CA GLY A 225 -9.57 -31.38 -10.80
C GLY A 225 -8.78 -30.35 -9.98
N GLY A 226 -9.30 -29.96 -8.81
CA GLY A 226 -8.78 -28.84 -8.00
C GLY A 226 -9.46 -27.51 -8.35
N THR A 227 -8.73 -26.38 -8.21
CA THR A 227 -9.18 -25.07 -8.73
C THR A 227 -9.14 -24.98 -10.26
N GLY A 228 -8.50 -25.95 -10.93
CA GLY A 228 -8.20 -25.88 -12.37
C GLY A 228 -7.07 -24.90 -12.70
N TRP A 229 -6.40 -24.35 -11.68
CA TRP A 229 -5.35 -23.36 -11.85
C TRP A 229 -4.05 -24.02 -12.33
N TRP A 230 -3.56 -23.52 -13.45
CA TRP A 230 -2.21 -23.81 -13.91
C TRP A 230 -1.51 -22.53 -14.29
N GLY A 231 -0.19 -22.52 -14.19
CA GLY A 231 0.59 -21.34 -14.49
C GLY A 231 2.07 -21.51 -14.26
N SER A 232 2.77 -20.40 -14.39
CA SER A 232 4.22 -20.30 -14.19
C SER A 232 4.58 -18.91 -13.71
N TRP A 233 5.67 -18.83 -12.94
CA TRP A 233 6.45 -17.60 -12.81
C TRP A 233 7.02 -17.21 -14.19
N ALA A 234 7.73 -16.09 -14.29
CA ALA A 234 8.26 -15.62 -15.57
C ALA A 234 9.04 -16.74 -16.29
N PRO A 235 8.74 -17.04 -17.57
CA PRO A 235 9.40 -18.13 -18.30
C PRO A 235 10.92 -17.97 -18.37
N GLU A 236 11.42 -16.74 -18.37
CA GLU A 236 12.86 -16.43 -18.28
C GLU A 236 13.48 -16.96 -16.98
N PHE A 237 12.89 -16.62 -15.84
CA PHE A 237 13.34 -17.10 -14.53
C PHE A 237 13.26 -18.63 -14.45
N VAL A 238 12.11 -19.20 -14.82
CA VAL A 238 11.91 -20.66 -14.78
C VAL A 238 12.89 -21.38 -15.70
N ASN A 239 13.18 -20.89 -16.90
CA ASN A 239 14.14 -21.55 -17.78
C ASN A 239 15.60 -21.38 -17.36
N THR A 240 15.92 -20.35 -16.58
CA THR A 240 17.27 -20.08 -16.10
C THR A 240 17.63 -20.93 -14.89
N VAL A 241 16.69 -21.13 -13.95
CA VAL A 241 16.98 -21.85 -12.70
C VAL A 241 17.12 -23.37 -12.91
N PRO A 242 17.98 -24.06 -12.14
CA PRO A 242 18.22 -25.49 -12.30
C PRO A 242 16.98 -26.35 -12.04
N ALA A 243 16.92 -27.51 -12.71
CA ALA A 243 15.82 -28.46 -12.59
C ALA A 243 15.50 -28.92 -11.15
N SER A 244 16.46 -28.80 -10.22
CA SER A 244 16.31 -29.18 -8.82
C SER A 244 15.37 -28.29 -8.02
N ILE A 245 15.30 -26.99 -8.32
CA ILE A 245 14.42 -26.02 -7.63
C ILE A 245 13.28 -25.54 -8.52
N ARG A 246 13.45 -25.63 -9.85
CA ARG A 246 12.50 -25.17 -10.84
C ARG A 246 11.05 -25.56 -10.57
N PRO A 247 10.73 -26.81 -10.13
CA PRO A 247 9.35 -27.22 -9.83
C PRO A 247 8.62 -26.36 -8.80
N HIS A 248 9.29 -25.52 -8.01
CA HIS A 248 8.63 -24.61 -7.06
C HIS A 248 7.83 -23.50 -7.76
N PHE A 249 8.11 -23.20 -9.03
CA PHE A 249 7.69 -21.95 -9.67
C PHE A 249 6.70 -22.13 -10.82
N TYR A 250 6.24 -23.34 -11.10
CA TYR A 250 5.24 -23.61 -12.13
C TYR A 250 4.46 -24.89 -11.81
N SER A 251 3.29 -25.02 -12.42
CA SER A 251 2.42 -26.17 -12.23
C SER A 251 3.04 -27.43 -12.83
N THR A 252 3.28 -28.44 -11.99
CA THR A 252 3.89 -29.73 -12.39
C THR A 252 2.95 -30.92 -12.17
N GLY A 253 1.67 -30.63 -11.92
CA GLY A 253 0.61 -31.61 -11.69
C GLY A 253 -0.67 -30.91 -11.22
N CYS A 254 -1.72 -31.69 -10.94
CA CYS A 254 -3.07 -31.18 -10.65
C CYS A 254 -3.56 -31.44 -9.22
N GLY A 255 -2.65 -31.71 -8.28
CA GLY A 255 -3.03 -32.01 -6.90
C GLY A 255 -1.89 -31.77 -5.92
N GLY A 256 -2.21 -31.80 -4.62
CA GLY A 256 -1.28 -31.38 -3.57
C GLY A 256 -1.12 -29.86 -3.56
N ASN A 257 0.07 -29.38 -3.24
CA ASN A 257 0.34 -27.94 -3.02
C ASN A 257 0.58 -27.16 -4.34
N GLN A 258 0.06 -27.63 -5.48
CA GLN A 258 0.30 -27.03 -6.80
C GLN A 258 -0.35 -25.67 -6.94
N ASP A 259 -1.57 -25.52 -6.41
CA ASP A 259 -2.34 -24.27 -6.41
C ASP A 259 -1.67 -23.17 -5.58
N TYR A 260 -0.69 -23.54 -4.74
CA TYR A 260 0.02 -22.61 -3.89
C TYR A 260 1.29 -22.03 -4.53
N LYS A 261 1.64 -22.43 -5.76
CA LYS A 261 2.90 -22.02 -6.41
C LYS A 261 2.87 -20.63 -7.03
N ALA A 262 1.70 -20.06 -7.25
CA ALA A 262 1.62 -18.68 -7.74
C ALA A 262 2.34 -17.73 -6.76
N PRO A 263 3.03 -16.68 -7.27
CA PRO A 263 3.63 -15.71 -6.37
C PRO A 263 2.54 -14.96 -5.61
N LEU A 264 2.77 -14.72 -4.32
CA LEU A 264 1.87 -13.89 -3.53
C LEU A 264 1.97 -12.42 -3.97
N PRO A 265 0.91 -11.61 -3.76
CA PRO A 265 0.96 -10.17 -3.99
C PRO A 265 2.16 -9.49 -3.34
N ILE A 266 2.54 -8.33 -3.87
CA ILE A 266 3.58 -7.48 -3.27
C ILE A 266 2.94 -6.20 -2.74
N ASP A 267 3.39 -5.77 -1.56
CA ASP A 267 2.98 -4.49 -0.99
C ASP A 267 4.10 -3.47 -1.17
N LEU A 268 3.76 -2.34 -1.78
CA LEU A 268 4.62 -1.19 -1.93
C LEU A 268 4.10 -0.07 -1.04
N GLY A 269 4.99 0.50 -0.25
CA GLY A 269 4.76 1.73 0.52
C GLY A 269 5.76 2.79 0.12
N TYR A 270 5.38 4.05 0.16
CA TYR A 270 6.27 5.17 -0.13
C TYR A 270 5.77 6.47 0.48
N THR A 271 6.68 7.45 0.54
CA THR A 271 6.34 8.85 0.74
C THR A 271 6.86 9.63 -0.45
N VAL A 272 5.99 10.45 -1.02
CA VAL A 272 6.33 11.29 -2.15
C VAL A 272 6.86 12.62 -1.63
N GLY A 273 8.07 13.01 -2.06
CA GLY A 273 8.56 14.35 -1.74
C GLY A 273 7.74 15.40 -2.50
N THR A 274 6.95 16.21 -1.78
CA THR A 274 6.34 17.39 -2.40
C THR A 274 7.44 18.41 -2.63
N THR A 275 7.82 18.62 -3.89
CA THR A 275 8.53 19.85 -4.25
C THR A 275 7.52 20.99 -4.09
N PRO A 276 7.78 22.05 -3.30
CA PRO A 276 6.86 23.17 -3.18
C PRO A 276 6.54 23.74 -4.56
N GLY A 277 5.29 23.62 -4.98
CA GLY A 277 4.81 24.18 -6.24
C GLY A 277 4.75 25.71 -6.14
N GLU A 278 5.39 26.37 -7.09
CA GLU A 278 5.24 27.80 -7.34
C GLU A 278 3.77 28.13 -7.68
N PRO A 279 3.17 29.22 -7.16
CA PRO A 279 1.74 29.48 -7.28
C PRO A 279 1.35 29.84 -8.72
N GLY A 280 0.54 28.99 -9.35
CA GLY A 280 0.02 29.22 -10.70
C GLY A 280 -1.50 28.98 -10.80
N GLY A 281 -2.25 30.08 -10.81
CA GLY A 281 -3.42 30.31 -11.68
C GLY A 281 -4.66 29.42 -11.57
N SER A 282 -5.74 30.00 -11.03
CA SER A 282 -7.13 29.54 -11.14
C SER A 282 -7.61 29.39 -12.60
N SER A 283 -8.39 28.33 -12.87
CA SER A 283 -9.54 28.39 -13.79
C SER A 283 -10.55 27.28 -13.48
N ASP A 284 -11.81 27.67 -13.29
CA ASP A 284 -12.98 26.82 -13.06
C ASP A 284 -13.32 25.92 -14.26
N ALA A 285 -13.82 24.71 -14.00
CA ALA A 285 -14.68 23.96 -14.92
C ALA A 285 -15.58 22.96 -14.17
N GLU A 286 -16.91 23.14 -14.25
CA GLU A 286 -17.94 22.19 -13.80
C GLU A 286 -17.90 20.86 -14.61
N GLN A 287 -18.28 19.74 -13.95
CA GLN A 287 -18.52 18.43 -14.59
C GLN A 287 -19.97 17.94 -14.39
N ASN A 288 -20.52 17.31 -15.43
CA ASN A 288 -21.80 16.59 -15.40
C ASN A 288 -21.64 15.16 -14.85
N ILE A 289 -22.58 14.72 -14.00
CA ILE A 289 -22.58 13.41 -13.31
C ILE A 289 -23.60 12.45 -13.95
N ARG A 290 -23.22 11.18 -14.17
CA ARG A 290 -24.12 10.03 -14.41
C ARG A 290 -23.69 8.85 -13.53
N VAL A 291 -24.66 8.22 -12.85
CA VAL A 291 -24.46 7.07 -11.94
C VAL A 291 -25.28 5.86 -12.39
N THR A 292 -24.73 4.67 -12.23
CA THR A 292 -25.45 3.38 -12.17
C THR A 292 -24.82 2.56 -11.06
N VAL A 293 -25.64 2.08 -10.13
CA VAL A 293 -25.26 1.40 -8.88
C VAL A 293 -25.52 -0.10 -9.03
N PRO A 294 -24.56 -1.00 -8.74
CA PRO A 294 -24.85 -2.40 -8.47
C PRO A 294 -25.17 -2.64 -6.98
N GLU A 295 -26.19 -3.45 -6.72
CA GLU A 295 -26.52 -4.01 -5.41
C GLU A 295 -25.49 -5.08 -5.01
N THR A 296 -24.71 -4.82 -3.97
CA THR A 296 -24.37 -5.71 -2.82
C THR A 296 -23.30 -4.97 -2.01
N VAL A 297 -23.65 -4.52 -0.80
CA VAL A 297 -22.75 -3.75 0.08
C VAL A 297 -21.92 -4.75 0.88
N GLU A 298 -20.63 -4.88 0.56
CA GLU A 298 -19.62 -5.46 1.46
C GLU A 298 -19.71 -4.75 2.83
N PRO A 299 -19.46 -5.42 3.98
CA PRO A 299 -19.50 -4.76 5.27
C PRO A 299 -18.43 -3.66 5.31
N GLY A 300 -18.85 -2.41 5.13
CA GLY A 300 -17.92 -1.28 5.11
C GLY A 300 -17.18 -1.09 6.43
N GLU A 301 -16.13 -0.28 6.40
CA GLU A 301 -15.15 -0.10 7.47
C GLU A 301 -15.20 1.33 8.03
N PHE A 302 -14.86 1.48 9.31
CA PHE A 302 -14.50 2.75 9.94
C PHE A 302 -13.00 2.79 10.16
N VAL A 303 -12.32 3.63 9.38
CA VAL A 303 -10.87 3.82 9.45
C VAL A 303 -10.58 5.25 9.85
N TRP A 304 -9.59 5.46 10.70
CA TRP A 304 -9.03 6.78 10.90
C TRP A 304 -7.50 6.73 10.97
N THR A 305 -6.85 7.76 10.45
CA THR A 305 -5.39 7.85 10.31
C THR A 305 -4.94 9.28 10.61
N ILE A 306 -3.74 9.44 11.18
CA ILE A 306 -3.14 10.76 11.43
C ILE A 306 -2.27 11.11 10.21
N ASP A 307 -2.68 12.11 9.45
CA ASP A 307 -1.95 12.69 8.32
C ASP A 307 -0.82 13.59 8.85
N GLY A 308 0.32 12.99 9.21
CA GLY A 308 1.53 13.73 9.61
C GLY A 308 2.67 12.79 10.00
N GLY A 309 3.82 12.91 9.33
CA GLY A 309 4.96 12.00 9.47
C GLY A 309 5.77 12.12 10.78
N ASN A 310 5.42 13.07 11.65
CA ASN A 310 6.14 13.32 12.91
C ASN A 310 5.19 13.07 14.08
N GLY A 311 5.56 12.20 15.02
CA GLY A 311 4.85 12.05 16.30
C GLY A 311 4.90 13.30 17.20
N LEU A 312 5.52 14.38 16.73
CA LEU A 312 5.67 15.66 17.41
C LEU A 312 4.87 16.73 16.68
N VAL A 313 3.81 17.22 17.33
CA VAL A 313 3.15 18.47 16.96
C VAL A 313 3.97 19.61 17.59
N SER A 314 4.69 20.38 16.77
CA SER A 314 5.43 21.55 17.24
C SER A 314 4.53 22.78 17.26
N LEU A 315 4.48 23.47 18.40
CA LEU A 315 3.82 24.78 18.55
C LEU A 315 4.75 25.96 18.25
N GLY A 316 5.96 25.69 17.76
CA GLY A 316 7.01 26.70 17.59
C GLY A 316 7.54 27.26 18.91
N THR A 317 8.17 28.43 18.86
CA THR A 317 8.68 29.15 20.04
C THR A 317 7.62 30.10 20.56
N ALA A 318 7.26 29.97 21.84
CA ALA A 318 6.29 30.86 22.47
C ALA A 318 6.84 32.31 22.54
N THR A 319 6.01 33.28 22.18
CA THR A 319 6.33 34.71 22.28
C THR A 319 5.67 35.32 23.51
N GLN A 320 6.35 36.22 24.22
CA GLN A 320 5.75 36.93 25.34
C GLN A 320 4.63 37.86 24.86
N ALA A 321 3.44 37.74 25.44
CA ALA A 321 2.24 38.50 25.12
C ALA A 321 1.67 39.15 26.40
N GLY A 322 2.45 40.05 27.00
CA GLY A 322 2.07 40.71 28.26
C GLY A 322 2.23 39.79 29.46
N ASP A 323 1.12 39.25 29.97
CA ASP A 323 1.03 38.44 31.20
C ASP A 323 1.18 36.92 30.97
N HIS A 324 1.30 36.49 29.71
CA HIS A 324 1.53 35.10 29.34
C HIS A 324 2.51 34.97 28.18
N TYR A 325 2.94 33.74 27.91
CA TYR A 325 3.59 33.32 26.68
C TYR A 325 2.55 32.67 25.77
N LEU A 326 2.53 33.08 24.49
CA LEU A 326 1.64 32.55 23.47
C LEU A 326 2.43 31.70 22.48
N ALA A 327 1.99 30.46 22.27
CA ALA A 327 2.44 29.61 21.16
C ALA A 327 1.21 29.15 20.36
N THR A 328 1.35 29.08 19.04
CA THR A 328 0.28 28.61 18.14
C THR A 328 0.82 27.53 17.22
N GLY A 329 -0.04 26.58 16.87
CA GLY A 329 0.31 25.50 15.96
C GLY A 329 -0.93 24.84 15.39
N SER A 330 -0.77 23.66 14.81
CA SER A 330 -1.90 22.84 14.36
C SER A 330 -1.57 21.38 14.61
N ILE A 331 -2.57 20.58 14.96
CA ILE A 331 -2.38 19.13 15.02
C ILE A 331 -2.03 18.60 13.62
N ASN A 332 -1.38 17.43 13.58
CA ASN A 332 -1.40 16.63 12.37
C ASN A 332 -2.87 16.28 12.07
N PRO A 333 -3.41 16.61 10.89
CA PRO A 333 -4.79 16.30 10.54
C PRO A 333 -5.11 14.82 10.72
N VAL A 334 -6.37 14.49 10.96
CA VAL A 334 -6.86 13.14 11.16
C VAL A 334 -7.87 12.82 10.08
N ARG A 335 -7.53 11.93 9.16
CA ARG A 335 -8.46 11.45 8.14
C ARG A 335 -9.32 10.36 8.74
N VAL A 336 -10.64 10.56 8.72
CA VAL A 336 -11.65 9.56 9.09
C VAL A 336 -12.38 9.14 7.83
N THR A 337 -12.57 7.84 7.62
CA THR A 337 -13.36 7.26 6.52
C THR A 337 -14.35 6.28 7.12
N ASP A 338 -15.64 6.56 6.96
CA ASP A 338 -16.72 5.65 7.38
C ASP A 338 -17.53 5.19 6.16
N THR A 339 -17.47 3.89 5.91
CA THR A 339 -18.22 3.21 4.86
C THR A 339 -19.20 2.17 5.40
N ARG A 340 -19.32 2.08 6.73
CA ARG A 340 -20.14 1.06 7.39
C ARG A 340 -21.61 1.17 6.98
N ALA A 341 -22.20 0.01 6.67
CA ALA A 341 -23.62 -0.08 6.40
C ALA A 341 -24.44 0.39 7.62
N GLY A 342 -25.50 1.15 7.38
CA GLY A 342 -26.33 1.74 8.45
C GLY A 342 -25.75 2.99 9.11
N ALA A 343 -24.59 3.48 8.65
CA ALA A 343 -23.98 4.75 9.03
C ALA A 343 -24.09 5.09 10.53
N PRO A 344 -23.61 4.22 11.44
CA PRO A 344 -23.68 4.46 12.88
C PRO A 344 -22.90 5.71 13.27
N ALA A 345 -23.35 6.40 14.33
CA ALA A 345 -22.68 7.59 14.81
C ALA A 345 -21.25 7.29 15.28
N TRP A 346 -20.32 8.22 15.03
CA TRP A 346 -18.93 8.12 15.50
C TRP A 346 -18.42 9.46 16.02
N SER A 347 -17.37 9.42 16.84
CA SER A 347 -16.68 10.63 17.31
C SER A 347 -15.19 10.39 17.53
N VAL A 348 -14.38 11.40 17.21
CA VAL A 348 -12.96 11.49 17.57
C VAL A 348 -12.80 12.60 18.60
N SER A 349 -12.10 12.31 19.69
CA SER A 349 -11.82 13.25 20.79
C SER A 349 -10.34 13.28 21.12
N ALA A 350 -9.88 14.34 21.78
CA ALA A 350 -8.51 14.41 22.27
C ALA A 350 -8.41 15.03 23.68
N GLN A 351 -7.33 14.68 24.38
CA GLN A 351 -6.98 15.22 25.69
C GLN A 351 -5.44 15.33 25.80
N VAL A 352 -4.94 16.36 26.46
CA VAL A 352 -3.50 16.59 26.66
C VAL A 352 -3.06 16.26 28.09
N SER A 353 -1.84 15.70 28.23
CA SER A 353 -1.16 15.58 29.52
C SER A 353 -0.71 16.93 30.05
N ASP A 354 -0.16 16.96 31.27
CA ASP A 354 0.60 18.13 31.71
C ASP A 354 1.87 18.29 30.87
N PHE A 355 2.29 19.55 30.72
CA PHE A 355 3.56 19.90 30.10
C PHE A 355 4.67 19.79 31.14
N SER A 356 5.79 19.17 30.79
CA SER A 356 6.89 18.90 31.73
C SER A 356 8.26 19.20 31.14
N ALA A 357 9.18 19.68 31.97
CA ALA A 357 10.56 20.00 31.63
C ALA A 357 11.47 19.84 32.86
N GLU A 358 12.47 18.95 32.84
CA GLU A 358 13.54 18.81 33.86
C GLU A 358 13.16 19.23 35.30
N GLY A 359 12.16 18.56 35.90
CA GLY A 359 11.72 18.80 37.29
C GLY A 359 10.69 19.92 37.49
N ARG A 360 10.28 20.61 36.42
CA ARG A 360 9.20 21.60 36.37
C ARG A 360 8.04 21.08 35.52
N SER A 361 6.82 21.50 35.85
CA SER A 361 5.63 21.20 35.05
C SER A 361 4.61 22.32 35.13
N PHE A 362 3.71 22.35 34.16
CA PHE A 362 2.50 23.16 34.21
C PHE A 362 1.31 22.39 33.64
N ASP A 363 0.13 22.79 34.09
CA ASP A 363 -1.13 22.10 33.79
C ASP A 363 -1.46 22.15 32.30
N GLY A 364 -1.82 20.99 31.72
CA GLY A 364 -2.26 20.86 30.33
C GLY A 364 -3.45 21.75 29.96
N LYS A 365 -4.18 22.28 30.95
CA LYS A 365 -5.34 23.16 30.74
C LYS A 365 -5.02 24.42 29.94
N TYR A 366 -3.75 24.82 29.90
CA TYR A 366 -3.34 26.03 29.18
C TYR A 366 -3.34 25.86 27.65
N LEU A 367 -3.51 24.63 27.14
CA LEU A 367 -3.71 24.36 25.72
C LEU A 367 -5.20 24.40 25.38
N GLY A 368 -5.57 25.31 24.47
CA GLY A 368 -6.86 25.34 23.79
C GLY A 368 -6.73 24.91 22.32
N TRP A 369 -7.87 24.75 21.65
CA TRP A 369 -7.89 24.46 20.21
C TRP A 369 -9.14 24.98 19.50
N THR A 370 -9.06 25.02 18.16
CA THR A 370 -10.21 25.27 17.28
C THR A 370 -10.26 24.18 16.22
N PRO A 371 -11.13 23.16 16.40
CA PRO A 371 -11.32 22.10 15.42
C PRO A 371 -11.87 22.61 14.08
N ASN A 372 -11.53 21.90 13.02
CA ASN A 372 -12.06 22.12 11.67
C ASN A 372 -12.20 20.79 10.93
N ALA A 373 -13.07 20.77 9.93
CA ALA A 373 -13.29 19.64 9.04
C ALA A 373 -13.14 20.11 7.60
N SER A 374 -12.33 19.41 6.83
CA SER A 374 -12.09 19.65 5.40
C SER A 374 -12.23 18.33 4.64
N GLU A 375 -12.27 18.38 3.30
CA GLU A 375 -12.45 17.17 2.46
C GLU A 375 -13.65 16.29 2.89
N ASN A 376 -14.71 16.94 3.37
CA ASN A 376 -15.78 16.30 4.14
C ASN A 376 -16.89 15.76 3.24
N THR A 377 -16.66 14.58 2.69
CA THR A 377 -17.65 13.80 1.95
C THR A 377 -18.50 12.92 2.86
N GLY A 378 -17.99 12.60 4.07
CA GLY A 378 -18.65 11.75 5.07
C GLY A 378 -19.68 12.45 5.98
N GLY A 379 -20.03 13.71 5.71
CA GLY A 379 -21.05 14.44 6.49
C GLY A 379 -20.67 14.69 7.96
N ALA A 380 -19.38 14.72 8.29
CA ALA A 380 -18.92 14.96 9.64
C ALA A 380 -19.10 16.43 10.06
N VAL A 381 -19.02 16.70 11.35
CA VAL A 381 -19.08 18.02 11.96
C VAL A 381 -17.85 18.20 12.84
N ALA A 382 -17.16 19.33 12.70
CA ALA A 382 -16.05 19.69 13.58
C ALA A 382 -16.55 19.94 15.01
N GLY A 383 -15.74 19.58 16.00
CA GLY A 383 -16.05 19.87 17.40
C GLY A 383 -16.04 21.36 17.73
N ALA A 384 -16.56 21.70 18.90
CA ALA A 384 -16.54 23.09 19.39
C ALA A 384 -15.11 23.54 19.71
N ALA A 385 -14.84 24.83 19.49
CA ALA A 385 -13.61 25.46 19.96
C ALA A 385 -13.53 25.41 21.49
N VAL A 386 -12.33 25.13 22.01
CA VAL A 386 -12.04 25.09 23.44
C VAL A 386 -10.97 26.13 23.73
N ALA A 387 -11.33 27.13 24.54
CA ALA A 387 -10.39 28.17 24.94
C ALA A 387 -9.29 27.63 25.87
N SER A 388 -8.16 28.33 25.91
CA SER A 388 -7.13 28.06 26.90
C SER A 388 -7.67 28.30 28.32
N GLY A 389 -7.29 27.42 29.25
CA GLY A 389 -7.55 27.59 30.69
C GLY A 389 -6.86 28.80 31.32
N PHE A 390 -6.02 29.53 30.57
CA PHE A 390 -5.57 30.88 30.94
C PHE A 390 -6.72 31.89 30.93
N ASP A 391 -7.57 31.85 29.91
CA ASP A 391 -8.75 32.73 29.78
C ASP A 391 -9.96 32.22 30.59
N GLY A 392 -9.92 30.96 31.01
CA GLY A 392 -10.91 30.30 31.87
C GLY A 392 -11.21 28.87 31.45
N GLY A 393 -11.61 28.02 32.40
CA GLY A 393 -11.95 26.61 32.15
C GLY A 393 -10.75 25.66 32.17
N GLN A 394 -10.93 24.48 31.57
CA GLN A 394 -10.00 23.34 31.68
C GLN A 394 -9.16 23.08 30.43
N GLY A 395 -9.31 23.87 29.35
CA GLY A 395 -8.65 23.61 28.07
C GLY A 395 -8.76 22.14 27.63
N LEU A 396 -7.70 21.64 26.99
CA LEU A 396 -7.59 20.24 26.59
C LEU A 396 -7.14 19.30 27.71
N LYS A 397 -7.01 19.77 28.96
CA LYS A 397 -6.85 18.85 30.11
C LYS A 397 -8.12 18.03 30.32
N GLN A 398 -9.27 18.54 29.88
CA GLN A 398 -10.50 17.79 29.73
C GLN A 398 -10.62 17.27 28.29
N SER A 399 -11.12 16.06 28.11
CA SER A 399 -11.37 15.52 26.77
C SER A 399 -12.36 16.40 26.01
N ALA A 400 -12.03 16.72 24.76
CA ALA A 400 -12.84 17.52 23.86
C ALA A 400 -12.96 16.84 22.48
N THR A 401 -14.12 16.97 21.84
CA THR A 401 -14.36 16.40 20.51
C THR A 401 -13.58 17.17 19.43
N LEU A 402 -12.85 16.44 18.59
CA LEU A 402 -12.21 16.96 17.38
C LEU A 402 -13.21 17.00 16.22
N GLY A 403 -13.97 15.92 16.04
CA GLY A 403 -15.04 15.83 15.06
C GLY A 403 -15.92 14.60 15.27
N SER A 404 -17.12 14.62 14.73
CA SER A 404 -18.09 13.53 14.83
C SER A 404 -19.00 13.47 13.61
N ALA A 405 -19.66 12.34 13.38
CA ALA A 405 -20.79 12.27 12.47
C ALA A 405 -22.00 11.62 13.18
N PRO A 406 -23.23 12.08 12.91
CA PRO A 406 -24.44 11.51 13.49
C PRO A 406 -24.76 10.14 12.89
N LEU A 407 -25.80 9.49 13.44
CA LEU A 407 -26.45 8.36 12.78
C LEU A 407 -26.97 8.81 11.39
N ASP A 408 -26.95 7.91 10.41
CA ASP A 408 -27.39 8.15 9.04
C ASP A 408 -26.57 9.22 8.29
N HIS A 409 -25.31 9.42 8.68
CA HIS A 409 -24.38 10.29 7.95
C HIS A 409 -24.04 9.73 6.56
N ALA A 410 -23.56 10.61 5.67
CA ALA A 410 -23.13 10.19 4.34
C ALA A 410 -21.92 9.26 4.44
N SER A 411 -21.92 8.15 3.72
CA SER A 411 -20.70 7.35 3.58
C SER A 411 -19.62 8.16 2.86
N GLY A 412 -18.41 8.19 3.41
CA GLY A 412 -17.31 8.96 2.84
C GLY A 412 -16.20 9.24 3.84
N SER A 413 -15.38 10.22 3.51
CA SER A 413 -14.21 10.61 4.30
C SER A 413 -14.32 12.06 4.79
N VAL A 414 -13.57 12.39 5.83
CA VAL A 414 -13.32 13.75 6.31
C VAL A 414 -11.89 13.86 6.81
N LEU A 415 -11.27 15.02 6.58
CA LEU A 415 -10.00 15.40 7.18
C LEU A 415 -10.24 16.37 8.34
N LEU A 416 -10.08 15.88 9.57
CA LEU A 416 -10.24 16.66 10.79
C LEU A 416 -8.93 17.34 11.19
N GLY A 417 -8.94 18.65 11.34
CA GLY A 417 -7.80 19.42 11.85
C GLY A 417 -8.17 20.18 13.12
N ALA A 418 -7.17 20.78 13.76
CA ALA A 418 -7.39 21.76 14.81
C ALA A 418 -6.21 22.73 14.89
N GLY A 419 -6.51 24.03 14.95
CA GLY A 419 -5.53 25.04 15.35
C GLY A 419 -5.32 24.95 16.85
N LEU A 420 -4.07 24.91 17.30
CA LEU A 420 -3.68 24.85 18.71
C LEU A 420 -3.27 26.23 19.21
N GLU A 421 -3.69 26.57 20.42
CA GLU A 421 -3.31 27.82 21.09
C GLU A 421 -2.90 27.51 22.54
N LEU A 422 -1.63 27.77 22.87
CA LEU A 422 -1.09 27.58 24.21
C LEU A 422 -0.80 28.94 24.85
N LYS A 423 -1.44 29.22 25.98
CA LYS A 423 -1.22 30.44 26.79
C LYS A 423 -0.68 30.07 28.17
N VAL A 424 0.61 30.26 28.38
CA VAL A 424 1.29 29.87 29.63
C VAL A 424 1.55 31.09 30.50
N PRO A 425 1.16 31.10 31.79
CA PRO A 425 1.52 32.20 32.69
C PRO A 425 3.03 32.44 32.75
N VAL A 426 3.45 33.71 32.79
CA VAL A 426 4.90 34.06 32.84
C VAL A 426 5.64 33.49 34.06
N SER A 427 4.92 33.09 35.12
CA SER A 427 5.46 32.47 36.33
C SER A 427 5.99 31.04 36.16
N VAL A 428 5.67 30.38 35.04
CA VAL A 428 6.09 28.99 34.76
C VAL A 428 7.60 28.90 34.46
N GLY A 429 8.23 30.02 34.09
CA GLY A 429 9.64 30.11 33.72
C GLY A 429 9.91 29.64 32.28
N THR A 430 11.10 29.94 31.75
CA THR A 430 11.49 29.58 30.39
C THR A 430 12.08 28.17 30.32
N GLY A 431 11.90 27.49 29.19
CA GLY A 431 12.39 26.12 28.96
C GLY A 431 11.63 25.42 27.84
N THR A 432 12.11 24.25 27.43
CA THR A 432 11.40 23.36 26.51
C THR A 432 10.55 22.40 27.33
N TYR A 433 9.23 22.42 27.11
CA TYR A 433 8.28 21.56 27.82
C TYR A 433 7.57 20.65 26.83
N ASP A 434 7.48 19.37 27.19
CA ASP A 434 6.83 18.34 26.39
C ASP A 434 5.51 17.89 27.03
N ALA A 435 4.52 17.59 26.19
CA ALA A 435 3.25 16.99 26.59
C ALA A 435 2.79 15.98 25.53
N THR A 436 1.94 15.05 25.92
CA THR A 436 1.31 14.07 25.00
C THR A 436 -0.14 14.45 24.75
N LEU A 437 -0.51 14.61 23.48
CA LEU A 437 -1.91 14.73 23.04
C LEU A 437 -2.43 13.34 22.65
N THR A 438 -3.38 12.82 23.40
CA THR A 438 -3.98 11.50 23.17
C THR A 438 -5.26 11.67 22.37
N LEU A 439 -5.39 10.97 21.23
CA LEU A 439 -6.62 10.89 20.45
C LEU A 439 -7.37 9.59 20.73
N THR A 440 -8.69 9.69 20.88
CA THR A 440 -9.59 8.56 21.13
C THR A 440 -10.75 8.58 20.14
N ALA A 441 -10.92 7.49 19.40
CA ALA A 441 -12.07 7.28 18.53
C ALA A 441 -13.10 6.37 19.18
N LEU A 442 -14.38 6.73 19.03
CA LEU A 442 -15.54 5.90 19.35
C LEU A 442 -16.32 5.69 18.06
N SER A 443 -16.57 4.43 17.71
CA SER A 443 -17.20 4.02 16.45
C SER A 443 -18.25 2.96 16.67
#